data_AF-A0A967TLU1-F1
#
_entry.id   AF-A0A967TLU1-F1
#
_cell.length_a   1.000
_cell.length_b   1.000
_cell.length_c   1.000
_cell.angle_alpha   90.00
_cell.angle_beta   90.00
_cell.angle_gamma   90.00
#
_symmetry.space_group_name_H-M   'P 1'
#
loop_
_entity.id
_entity.type
_entity.pdbx_description
1 polymer ?
#
loop_
_entity_poly.entity_id
_entity_poly.type
_entity_poly.pdbx_seq_one_letter_code
_entity_poly.pdbx_strand_id
1 'polypeptide(L)'
;MPRINAFATPEYPVLFTVLAPEDPVTGGQPDHAEISLALLVKGVPSFLATHVVPMERVNPVVISLESGDVRVAVIGLSVEMPEEAAEMGLDPREEHPAAFVSLVCADGRRLNLARIVGRDADDSPERLARFVVRQIARGAQISELPSAS
;
A
#
# COMPACT_ATOMS: atom_id res chain seq x y z
N MET A 1 8.71 1.67 -26.77
CA MET A 1 9.08 1.72 -25.34
C MET A 1 7.82 1.48 -24.53
N PRO A 2 7.77 0.51 -23.59
CA PRO A 2 6.62 0.37 -22.71
C PRO A 2 6.44 1.68 -21.94
N ARG A 3 5.20 2.19 -21.87
CA ARG A 3 4.90 3.35 -21.03
C ARG A 3 5.09 2.93 -19.58
N ILE A 4 6.00 3.60 -18.87
CA ILE A 4 6.24 3.34 -17.45
C ILE A 4 5.04 3.93 -16.69
N ASN A 5 4.13 3.06 -16.23
CA ASN A 5 2.99 3.45 -15.40
C ASN A 5 3.36 3.44 -13.91
N ALA A 6 4.58 3.87 -13.58
CA ALA A 6 5.09 3.90 -12.22
C ALA A 6 5.38 5.33 -11.81
N PHE A 7 4.84 5.72 -10.66
CA PHE A 7 4.99 7.04 -10.08
C PHE A 7 5.53 6.90 -8.66
N ALA A 8 6.34 7.86 -8.22
CA ALA A 8 6.84 7.88 -6.86
C ALA A 8 6.59 9.26 -6.25
N THR A 9 6.32 9.26 -4.95
CA THR A 9 6.30 10.51 -4.18
C THR A 9 7.72 11.01 -3.90
N PRO A 10 7.87 12.25 -3.42
CA PRO A 10 9.04 12.64 -2.64
C PRO A 10 9.25 11.73 -1.43
N GLU A 11 10.40 11.92 -0.78
CA GLU A 11 10.71 11.30 0.50
C GLU A 11 9.88 11.92 1.62
N TYR A 12 9.39 11.05 2.51
CA TYR A 12 8.66 11.42 3.71
C TYR A 12 9.25 10.72 4.93
N PRO A 13 9.32 11.41 6.08
CA PRO A 13 9.52 10.73 7.34
C PRO A 13 8.38 9.73 7.59
N VAL A 14 8.74 8.57 8.12
CA VAL A 14 7.80 7.52 8.49
C VAL A 14 7.76 7.35 10.00
N LEU A 15 6.57 7.30 10.56
CA LEU A 15 6.33 6.79 11.91
C LEU A 15 5.86 5.35 11.78
N PHE A 16 6.28 4.48 12.68
CA PHE A 16 5.79 3.13 12.71
C PHE A 16 5.72 2.56 14.12
N THR A 17 4.81 1.60 14.29
CA THR A 17 4.65 0.82 15.52
C THR A 17 4.56 -0.64 15.14
N VAL A 18 5.27 -1.51 15.87
CA VAL A 18 5.16 -2.96 15.74
C VAL A 18 4.22 -3.47 16.82
N LEU A 19 3.18 -4.19 16.41
CA LEU A 19 2.22 -4.87 17.27
C LEU A 19 2.34 -6.36 17.03
N ALA A 20 2.72 -7.11 18.05
CA ALA A 20 2.79 -8.57 17.99
C ALA A 20 1.72 -9.12 18.93
N PRO A 21 0.50 -9.40 18.45
CA PRO A 21 -0.56 -9.89 19.31
C PRO A 21 -0.18 -11.27 19.87
N GLU A 22 -0.30 -11.46 21.18
CA GLU A 22 -0.11 -12.78 21.79
C GLU A 22 -1.17 -13.74 21.24
N ASP A 23 -0.79 -14.99 20.92
CA ASP A 23 -1.75 -16.00 20.50
C ASP A 23 -2.65 -16.36 21.69
N PRO A 24 -3.95 -16.00 21.67
CA PRO A 24 -4.85 -16.22 22.80
C PRO A 24 -5.18 -17.70 23.03
N VAL A 25 -4.87 -18.58 22.07
CA VAL A 25 -5.18 -20.02 22.14
C VAL A 25 -4.00 -20.81 22.70
N THR A 26 -2.76 -20.47 22.32
CA THR A 26 -1.57 -21.23 22.74
C THR A 26 -0.73 -20.54 23.80
N GLY A 27 -0.90 -19.22 24.05
CA GLY A 27 0.03 -18.43 24.87
C GLY A 27 1.47 -18.48 24.32
N GLY A 28 1.62 -18.89 23.05
CA GLY A 28 2.88 -19.07 22.36
C GLY A 28 3.41 -17.76 21.78
N GLN A 29 4.65 -17.79 21.29
CA GLN A 29 5.19 -16.66 20.54
C GLN A 29 4.35 -16.43 19.27
N PRO A 30 4.00 -15.17 18.94
CA PRO A 30 3.32 -14.86 17.70
C PRO A 30 4.14 -15.35 16.51
N ASP A 31 3.47 -15.81 15.46
CA ASP A 31 4.09 -16.17 14.18
C ASP A 31 4.16 -14.96 13.22
N HIS A 32 3.27 -13.97 13.43
CA HIS A 32 3.20 -12.72 12.67
C HIS A 32 3.12 -11.50 13.59
N ALA A 33 3.60 -10.37 13.10
CA ALA A 33 3.36 -9.06 13.68
C ALA A 33 2.72 -8.12 12.67
N GLU A 34 1.97 -7.16 13.17
CA GLU A 34 1.44 -6.04 12.43
C GLU A 34 2.37 -4.84 12.57
N ILE A 35 2.77 -4.26 11.45
CA ILE A 35 3.49 -2.99 11.43
C ILE A 35 2.52 -1.92 10.97
N SER A 36 2.11 -1.07 11.90
CA SER A 36 1.34 0.13 11.59
C SER A 36 2.29 1.23 11.14
N LEU A 37 2.00 1.87 10.01
CA LEU A 37 2.83 2.86 9.35
C LEU A 37 2.05 4.17 9.20
N ALA A 38 2.71 5.30 9.41
CA ALA A 38 2.19 6.62 9.12
C ALA A 38 3.23 7.49 8.39
N LEU A 39 2.88 8.08 7.25
CA LEU A 39 3.74 9.07 6.59
C LEU A 39 3.48 10.47 7.11
N LEU A 40 4.55 11.21 7.39
CA LEU A 40 4.48 12.62 7.76
C LEU A 40 4.49 13.50 6.52
N VAL A 41 3.30 13.87 6.06
CA VAL A 41 3.13 14.82 4.96
C VAL A 41 3.00 16.22 5.57
N LYS A 42 3.99 17.09 5.33
CA LYS A 42 4.07 18.43 5.94
C LYS A 42 4.00 18.40 7.48
N GLY A 43 4.59 17.37 8.09
CA GLY A 43 4.60 17.19 9.55
C GLY A 43 3.31 16.60 10.14
N VAL A 44 2.31 16.28 9.31
CA VAL A 44 1.06 15.66 9.76
C VAL A 44 1.04 14.17 9.39
N PRO A 45 0.73 13.26 10.34
CA PRO A 45 0.49 11.85 10.02
C PRO A 45 -0.75 11.72 9.14
N SER A 46 -0.57 11.26 7.90
CA SER A 46 -1.63 11.32 6.88
C SER A 46 -1.90 9.99 6.21
N PHE A 47 -0.87 9.26 5.81
CA PHE A 47 -1.02 7.98 5.12
C PHE A 47 -0.87 6.85 6.12
N LEU A 48 -1.99 6.24 6.54
CA LEU A 48 -2.01 5.14 7.48
C LEU A 48 -2.13 3.81 6.74
N ALA A 49 -1.25 2.86 7.06
CA ALA A 49 -1.28 1.50 6.52
C ALA A 49 -0.84 0.50 7.59
N THR A 50 -1.46 -0.67 7.61
CA THR A 50 -1.03 -1.79 8.45
C THR A 50 -0.50 -2.89 7.55
N HIS A 51 0.71 -3.37 7.83
CA HIS A 51 1.34 -4.43 7.07
C HIS A 51 1.64 -5.62 7.99
N VAL A 52 1.07 -6.78 7.68
CA VAL A 52 1.33 -8.03 8.39
C VAL A 52 2.64 -8.62 7.87
N VAL A 53 3.56 -8.93 8.77
CA VAL A 53 4.85 -9.52 8.46
C VAL A 53 5.10 -10.76 9.32
N PRO A 54 5.73 -11.82 8.78
CA PRO A 54 6.23 -12.92 9.61
C PRO A 54 7.22 -12.41 10.66
N MET A 55 7.23 -13.00 11.85
CA MET A 55 8.08 -12.54 12.96
C MET A 55 9.57 -12.51 12.61
N GLU A 56 10.06 -13.47 11.82
CA GLU A 56 11.45 -13.52 11.36
C GLU A 56 11.82 -12.36 10.40
N ARG A 57 10.81 -11.68 9.84
CA ARG A 57 10.97 -10.54 8.93
C ARG A 57 10.84 -9.19 9.63
N VAL A 58 10.34 -9.14 10.86
CA VAL A 58 10.12 -7.88 11.61
C VAL A 58 11.42 -7.09 11.74
N ASN A 59 12.46 -7.67 12.32
CA ASN A 59 13.73 -6.96 12.54
C ASN A 59 14.32 -6.39 11.24
N PRO A 60 14.44 -7.17 10.15
CA PRO A 60 14.88 -6.62 8.88
C PRO A 60 14.01 -5.47 8.34
N VAL A 61 12.69 -5.50 8.56
CA VAL A 61 11.78 -4.42 8.13
C VAL A 61 11.96 -3.17 8.97
N VAL A 62 12.05 -3.31 10.30
CA VAL A 62 12.28 -2.21 11.24
C VAL A 62 13.59 -1.50 10.91
N ILE A 63 14.68 -2.25 10.71
CA ILE A 63 15.98 -1.67 10.33
C ILE A 63 15.86 -0.86 9.03
N SER A 64 15.13 -1.36 8.03
CA SER A 64 14.89 -0.62 6.78
C SER A 64 14.05 0.64 7.01
N LEU A 65 13.03 0.60 7.87
CA LEU A 65 12.19 1.77 8.20
C LEU A 65 12.96 2.84 9.00
N GLU A 66 13.92 2.43 9.82
CA GLU A 66 14.79 3.34 10.59
C GLU A 66 15.94 3.92 9.77
N SER A 67 16.22 3.35 8.58
CA SER A 67 17.37 3.76 7.75
C SER A 67 17.25 5.16 7.14
N GLY A 68 16.05 5.74 7.13
CA GLY A 68 15.80 7.09 6.64
C GLY A 68 14.38 7.29 6.13
N ASP A 69 14.18 8.40 5.44
CA ASP A 69 12.89 8.73 4.85
C ASP A 69 12.52 7.74 3.74
N VAL A 70 11.21 7.57 3.54
CA VAL A 70 10.64 6.59 2.61
C VAL A 70 9.91 7.27 1.48
N ARG A 71 9.78 6.59 0.34
CA ARG A 71 8.93 7.01 -0.78
C ARG A 71 7.74 6.09 -0.89
N VAL A 72 6.64 6.57 -1.47
CA VAL A 72 5.56 5.71 -1.92
C VAL A 72 5.65 5.56 -3.42
N ALA A 73 5.77 4.32 -3.88
CA ALA A 73 5.67 3.95 -5.28
C ALA A 73 4.25 3.49 -5.59
N VAL A 74 3.72 3.96 -6.71
CA VAL A 74 2.39 3.59 -7.22
C VAL A 74 2.54 3.10 -8.65
N ILE A 75 2.14 1.86 -8.91
CA ILE A 75 2.22 1.25 -10.24
C ILE A 75 0.80 0.98 -10.74
N GLY A 76 0.47 1.52 -11.91
CA GLY A 76 -0.80 1.29 -12.59
C GLY A 76 -0.72 0.09 -13.55
N LEU A 77 -1.56 -0.93 -13.32
CA LEU A 77 -1.72 -2.11 -14.19
C LEU A 77 -3.20 -2.40 -14.43
N SER A 78 -3.52 -3.00 -15.57
CA SER A 78 -4.83 -3.66 -15.75
C SER A 78 -4.79 -5.02 -15.03
N VAL A 79 -5.87 -5.38 -14.34
CA VAL A 79 -5.97 -6.66 -13.62
C VAL A 79 -7.30 -7.32 -13.91
N GLU A 80 -7.25 -8.64 -14.08
CA GLU A 80 -8.44 -9.48 -14.05
C GLU A 80 -8.99 -9.52 -12.62
N MET A 81 -10.31 -9.57 -12.49
CA MET A 81 -10.98 -9.62 -11.21
C MET A 81 -11.49 -11.05 -10.94
N PRO A 82 -11.35 -11.54 -9.70
CA PRO A 82 -11.89 -12.85 -9.36
C PRO A 82 -13.43 -12.81 -9.38
N GLU A 83 -14.09 -13.95 -9.54
CA GLU A 83 -15.55 -14.02 -9.73
C GLU A 83 -16.33 -13.35 -8.58
N GLU A 84 -15.79 -13.39 -7.36
CA GLU A 84 -16.39 -12.79 -6.17
C GLU A 84 -16.42 -11.24 -6.21
N ALA A 85 -15.63 -10.62 -7.10
CA ALA A 85 -15.63 -9.16 -7.28
C ALA A 85 -16.92 -8.62 -7.91
N ALA A 86 -17.74 -9.49 -8.50
CA ALA A 86 -19.08 -9.13 -8.98
C ALA A 86 -19.94 -8.53 -7.87
N GLU A 87 -19.77 -8.98 -6.62
CA GLU A 87 -20.47 -8.45 -5.45
C GLU A 87 -20.10 -6.98 -5.14
N MET A 88 -18.94 -6.53 -5.62
CA MET A 88 -18.43 -5.17 -5.50
C MET A 88 -18.80 -4.28 -6.71
N GLY A 89 -19.64 -4.79 -7.61
CA GLY A 89 -20.06 -4.08 -8.82
C GLY A 89 -19.00 -4.01 -9.92
N LEU A 90 -17.98 -4.87 -9.88
CA LEU A 90 -16.94 -5.00 -10.90
C LEU A 90 -17.26 -6.20 -11.80
N ASP A 91 -17.15 -6.05 -13.13
CA ASP A 91 -17.33 -7.20 -14.03
C ASP A 91 -16.07 -8.09 -14.02
N PRO A 92 -16.14 -9.35 -13.54
CA PRO A 92 -14.99 -10.24 -13.49
C PRO A 92 -14.51 -10.70 -14.88
N ARG A 93 -15.28 -10.45 -15.94
CA ARG A 93 -14.92 -10.77 -17.33
C ARG A 93 -14.12 -9.67 -18.02
N GLU A 94 -14.00 -8.51 -17.38
CA GLU A 94 -13.27 -7.36 -17.91
C GLU A 94 -11.99 -7.10 -17.09
N GLU A 95 -10.98 -6.54 -17.74
CA GLU A 95 -9.83 -6.02 -17.02
C GLU A 95 -10.18 -4.67 -16.39
N HIS A 96 -9.82 -4.50 -15.12
CA HIS A 96 -10.01 -3.24 -14.41
C HIS A 96 -8.66 -2.56 -14.16
N PRO A 97 -8.60 -1.22 -14.21
CA PRO A 97 -7.40 -0.50 -13.82
C PRO A 97 -7.16 -0.68 -12.32
N ALA A 98 -5.93 -1.00 -11.95
CA ALA A 98 -5.49 -1.11 -10.57
C ALA A 98 -4.21 -0.31 -10.32
N ALA A 99 -4.11 0.26 -9.13
CA ALA A 99 -2.93 0.92 -8.61
C ALA A 99 -2.37 0.11 -7.43
N PHE A 100 -1.15 -0.40 -7.61
CA PHE A 100 -0.40 -1.10 -6.57
C PHE A 100 0.45 -0.08 -5.81
N VAL A 101 0.23 0.01 -4.51
CA VAL A 101 0.88 0.97 -3.62
C VAL A 101 1.92 0.25 -2.77
N SER A 102 3.18 0.67 -2.89
CA SER A 102 4.29 0.14 -2.11
C SER A 102 5.03 1.26 -1.38
N LEU A 103 5.41 1.01 -0.13
CA LEU A 103 6.45 1.78 0.54
C LEU A 103 7.80 1.37 -0.02
N VAL A 104 8.70 2.33 -0.23
CA VAL A 104 10.09 2.11 -0.63
C VAL A 104 10.99 2.75 0.42
N CYS A 105 11.68 1.92 1.20
CA CYS A 105 12.66 2.36 2.21
C CYS A 105 13.93 2.90 1.55
N ALA A 106 14.74 3.65 2.31
CA ALA A 106 15.98 4.24 1.82
C ALA A 106 17.01 3.19 1.33
N ASP A 107 16.99 1.98 1.92
CA ASP A 107 17.81 0.84 1.49
C ASP A 107 17.28 0.10 0.24
N GLY A 108 16.16 0.56 -0.33
CA GLY A 108 15.52 -0.02 -1.49
C GLY A 108 14.54 -1.16 -1.17
N ARG A 109 14.36 -1.57 0.10
CA ARG A 109 13.32 -2.52 0.50
C ARG A 109 11.95 -1.97 0.13
N ARG A 110 11.07 -2.86 -0.32
CA ARG A 110 9.68 -2.52 -0.66
C ARG A 110 8.70 -3.27 0.23
N LEU A 111 7.72 -2.55 0.76
CA LEU A 111 6.58 -3.12 1.48
C LEU A 111 5.32 -2.88 0.64
N ASN A 112 4.59 -3.93 0.29
CA ASN A 112 3.33 -3.79 -0.44
C ASN A 112 2.22 -3.46 0.55
N LEU A 113 1.57 -2.31 0.36
CA LEU A 113 0.63 -1.78 1.34
C LEU A 113 -0.82 -1.96 0.91
N ALA A 114 -1.11 -1.70 -0.37
CA ALA A 114 -2.47 -1.78 -0.87
C ALA A 114 -2.53 -2.06 -2.36
N ARG A 115 -3.67 -2.60 -2.79
CA ARG A 115 -4.11 -2.66 -4.17
C ARG A 115 -5.43 -1.90 -4.28
N ILE A 116 -5.44 -0.88 -5.11
CA ILE A 116 -6.61 0.00 -5.35
C ILE A 116 -7.14 -0.35 -6.74
N VAL A 117 -8.37 -0.80 -6.85
CA VAL A 117 -9.04 -1.13 -8.11
C VAL A 117 -10.02 -0.01 -8.46
N GLY A 118 -9.89 0.54 -9.66
CA GLY A 118 -10.84 1.50 -10.22
C GLY A 118 -12.17 0.83 -10.55
N ARG A 119 -13.27 1.55 -10.35
CA ARG A 119 -14.63 1.05 -10.66
C ARG A 119 -15.01 1.15 -12.14
N ASP A 120 -14.30 1.99 -12.88
CA ASP A 120 -14.55 2.24 -14.29
C ASP A 120 -13.51 1.46 -15.11
N ALA A 121 -13.96 0.40 -15.77
CA ALA A 121 -13.11 -0.47 -16.60
C ALA A 121 -12.51 0.29 -17.79
N ASP A 122 -13.16 1.36 -18.25
CA ASP A 122 -12.65 2.21 -19.33
C ASP A 122 -11.56 3.19 -18.84
N ASP A 123 -11.28 3.25 -17.53
CA ASP A 123 -10.19 4.04 -17.01
C ASP A 123 -8.81 3.41 -17.31
N SER A 124 -7.85 4.24 -17.68
CA SER A 124 -6.46 3.82 -17.88
C SER A 124 -5.77 3.60 -16.52
N PRO A 125 -4.99 2.51 -16.35
CA PRO A 125 -4.21 2.29 -15.13
C PRO A 125 -3.24 3.44 -14.82
N GLU A 126 -2.72 4.11 -15.86
CA GLU A 126 -1.86 5.29 -15.72
C GLU A 126 -2.59 6.45 -15.00
N ARG A 127 -3.82 6.75 -15.40
CA ARG A 127 -4.63 7.83 -14.80
C ARG A 127 -4.96 7.50 -13.34
N LEU A 128 -5.34 6.26 -13.03
CA LEU A 128 -5.58 5.81 -11.65
C LEU A 128 -4.32 5.94 -10.79
N ALA A 129 -3.17 5.44 -11.26
CA ALA A 129 -1.91 5.54 -10.52
C ALA A 129 -1.48 7.00 -10.28
N ARG A 130 -1.62 7.87 -11.29
CA ARG A 130 -1.40 9.33 -11.13
C ARG A 130 -2.37 9.98 -10.16
N PHE A 131 -3.62 9.53 -10.11
CA PHE A 131 -4.58 10.01 -9.14
C PHE A 131 -4.14 9.62 -7.72
N VAL A 132 -3.89 8.34 -7.49
CA VAL A 132 -3.48 7.78 -6.19
C VAL A 132 -2.22 8.48 -5.65
N VAL A 133 -1.15 8.55 -6.43
CA VAL A 133 0.11 9.19 -5.97
C VAL A 133 -0.09 10.67 -5.61
N ARG A 134 -0.96 11.39 -6.33
CA ARG A 134 -1.27 12.81 -6.04
C ARG A 134 -2.07 12.97 -4.76
N GLN A 135 -2.99 12.04 -4.46
CA GLN A 135 -3.76 12.07 -3.22
C GLN A 135 -2.87 11.72 -2.02
N ILE A 136 -2.01 10.72 -2.13
CA ILE A 136 -1.02 10.38 -1.09
C ILE A 136 -0.12 11.59 -0.80
N ALA A 137 0.37 12.28 -1.83
CA ALA A 137 1.18 13.49 -1.67
C ALA A 137 0.43 14.68 -1.05
N ARG A 138 -0.91 14.64 -1.01
CA ARG A 138 -1.76 15.61 -0.32
C ARG A 138 -2.13 15.17 1.10
N GLY A 139 -1.73 13.96 1.49
CA GLY A 139 -2.00 13.39 2.80
C GLY A 139 -3.33 12.64 2.91
N ALA A 140 -3.88 12.15 1.79
CA ALA A 140 -5.06 11.28 1.83
C ALA A 140 -4.72 9.91 2.44
N GLN A 141 -5.67 9.33 3.18
CA GLN A 141 -5.59 7.96 3.67
C GLN A 141 -5.90 6.97 2.54
N ILE A 142 -5.36 5.75 2.60
CA ILE A 142 -5.66 4.71 1.59
C ILE A 142 -7.15 4.39 1.56
N SER A 143 -7.81 4.35 2.73
CA SER A 143 -9.26 4.16 2.88
C SER A 143 -10.11 5.24 2.21
N GLU A 144 -9.54 6.43 1.97
CA GLU A 144 -10.20 7.55 1.30
C GLU A 144 -9.95 7.55 -0.22
N LEU A 145 -9.06 6.68 -0.70
CA LEU A 145 -8.81 6.49 -2.11
C LEU A 145 -9.93 5.62 -2.70
N PRO A 146 -10.30 5.83 -3.97
CA PRO A 146 -11.37 5.10 -4.61
C PRO A 146 -10.99 3.61 -4.75
N SER A 147 -11.39 2.79 -3.77
CA SER A 147 -11.45 1.31 -3.78
C SER A 147 -12.20 0.77 -2.55
N ALA A 148 -13.26 -0.02 -2.80
CA ALA A 148 -14.09 -0.80 -1.85
C ALA A 148 -14.80 0.03 -0.75
N SER A 149 -16.02 0.54 -0.96
CA SER A 149 -17.23 -0.28 -0.74
C SER A 149 -17.75 -1.07 -1.92
#